data_AF-A0AAD7CRB6-F1
#
_entry.id   AF-A0AAD7CRB6-F1
#
_cell.length_a   1.000
_cell.length_b   1.000
_cell.length_c   1.000
_cell.angle_alpha   90.00
_cell.angle_beta   90.00
_cell.angle_gamma   90.00
#
_symmetry.space_group_name_H-M   'P 1'
#
loop_
_entity.id
_entity.type
_entity.pdbx_description
1 polymer ?
#
loop_
_entity_poly.entity_id
_entity_poly.type
_entity_poly.pdbx_seq_one_letter_code
_entity_poly.pdbx_strand_id
1 'polypeptide(L)' 'MAWHHYEYAGRVRPWDGLIGLVMRPRDRSLGLATYFISPHLVGRDAFKGSWQMAAQDVLAPSWGGSVLCARGGV' A
#
# COMPACT_ATOMS: atom_id res chain seq x y z
N MET A 1 -9.67 15.20 0.11
CA MET A 1 -8.48 14.36 0.37
C MET A 1 -8.67 13.02 -0.31
N ALA A 2 -7.89 12.64 -1.33
CA ALA A 2 -8.17 11.43 -2.13
C ALA A 2 -8.22 10.10 -1.33
N TRP A 3 -7.62 10.07 -0.13
CA TRP A 3 -7.43 8.84 0.65
C TRP A 3 -8.26 8.75 1.95
N HIS A 4 -9.08 9.76 2.27
CA HIS A 4 -9.84 9.80 3.53
C HIS A 4 -10.95 8.73 3.64
N HIS A 5 -11.26 8.00 2.57
CA HIS A 5 -12.22 6.90 2.58
C HIS A 5 -11.61 5.56 3.05
N TYR A 6 -10.31 5.54 3.35
CA TYR A 6 -9.58 4.32 3.70
C TYR A 6 -9.23 4.23 5.19
N GLU A 7 -9.25 3.01 5.70
CA GLU A 7 -8.54 2.60 6.90
C GLU A 7 -7.23 1.91 6.53
N TYR A 8 -6.25 1.99 7.43
CA TYR A 8 -4.88 1.56 7.19
C TYR A 8 -4.47 0.57 8.27
N ALA A 9 -3.96 -0.60 7.88
CA ALA A 9 -3.37 -1.56 8.80
C ALA A 9 -1.97 -1.92 8.30
N GLY A 10 -0.94 -1.75 9.13
CA GLY A 10 0.44 -1.98 8.74
C GLY A 10 1.24 -2.79 9.74
N ARG A 11 2.30 -3.47 9.27
CA ARG A 11 3.31 -4.16 10.08
C ARG A 11 4.69 -4.00 9.47
N VAL A 12 5.71 -3.96 10.33
CA VAL A 12 7.12 -4.04 9.92
C VAL A 12 7.62 -5.44 10.23
N ARG A 13 8.26 -6.05 9.24
CA ARG A 13 8.89 -7.36 9.36
C ARG A 13 10.24 -7.20 10.07
N PRO A 14 10.45 -7.80 11.25
CA PRO A 14 11.59 -7.45 12.10
C PRO A 14 12.98 -7.73 11.51
N TRP A 15 13.13 -8.74 10.66
CA TRP A 15 14.45 -9.23 10.22
C TRP A 15 15.00 -8.53 8.96
N ASP A 16 14.17 -7.86 8.18
CA ASP A 16 14.61 -7.15 6.96
C ASP A 16 13.91 -5.81 6.71
N GLY A 17 13.06 -5.37 7.64
CA GLY A 17 12.39 -4.07 7.56
C GLY A 17 11.36 -3.97 6.45
N LEU A 18 10.90 -5.09 5.86
CA LEU A 18 9.77 -5.06 4.93
C LEU A 18 8.53 -4.50 5.63
N ILE A 19 7.88 -3.53 5.01
CA ILE A 19 6.63 -2.97 5.47
C ILE A 19 5.51 -3.61 4.68
N GLY A 20 4.52 -4.19 5.36
CA GLY A 20 3.25 -4.56 4.77
C GLY A 20 2.20 -3.56 5.21
N LEU A 21 1.51 -2.93 4.26
CA LEU A 21 0.41 -2.01 4.50
C LEU A 21 -0.81 -2.46 3.69
N VAL A 22 -1.95 -2.57 4.36
CA VAL A 22 -3.25 -2.83 3.74
C VAL A 22 -4.11 -1.57 3.87
N MET A 23 -4.60 -1.08 2.74
CA MET A 23 -5.57 0.01 2.68
C MET A 23 -6.93 -0.57 2.31
N ARG A 24 -7.91 -0.47 3.21
CA ARG A 24 -9.27 -0.95 2.98
C ARG A 24 -10.25 0.21 2.96
N PRO A 25 -11.25 0.22 2.06
CA PRO A 25 -12.34 1.18 2.15
C PRO A 25 -13.04 1.04 3.50
N ARG A 26 -13.28 2.17 4.17
CA ARG A 26 -14.10 2.24 5.39
C ARG A 26 -15.55 1.84 5.11
N ASP A 27 -16.03 2.22 3.92
CA ASP A 27 -17.32 1.82 3.39
C ASP A 27 -17.11 1.03 2.09
N ARG A 28 -17.48 -0.26 2.12
CA ARG A 28 -17.34 -1.16 0.98
C ARG A 28 -18.37 -0.91 -0.12
N SER A 29 -19.44 -0.16 0.16
CA SER A 29 -20.49 0.16 -0.82
C SER A 29 -20.03 1.19 -1.86
N LEU A 30 -18.96 1.93 -1.59
CA LEU A 30 -18.41 2.97 -2.47
C LEU A 30 -17.70 2.42 -3.73
N GLY A 31 -17.63 1.10 -3.91
CA GLY A 31 -16.96 0.47 -5.06
C GLY A 31 -15.44 0.68 -5.08
N LEU A 32 -14.85 1.13 -3.96
CA LEU A 32 -13.42 1.36 -3.83
C LEU A 32 -12.66 0.03 -3.64
N ALA A 33 -11.44 -0.04 -4.17
CA ALA A 33 -10.64 -1.27 -4.10
C ALA A 33 -9.83 -1.37 -2.80
N THR A 34 -9.48 -2.58 -2.38
CA THR A 34 -8.47 -2.78 -1.34
C THR A 34 -7.08 -2.75 -1.97
N TYR A 35 -6.10 -2.14 -1.30
CA TYR A 35 -4.71 -2.09 -1.77
C TYR A 35 -3.78 -2.80 -0.80
N PHE A 36 -2.82 -3.53 -1.35
CA PHE A 36 -1.66 -4.08 -0.67
C PHE A 36 -0.44 -3.27 -1.08
N ILE A 37 0.33 -2.76 -0.13
CA ILE A 37 1.53 -1.96 -0.36
C ILE A 37 2.67 -2.61 0.41
N SER A 38 3.75 -2.91 -0.29
CA SER A 38 4.88 -3.70 0.23
C SER A 38 6.25 -3.00 0.02
N PRO A 39 6.50 -1.83 0.63
CA PRO A 39 7.78 -1.16 0.53
C PRO A 39 8.79 -1.71 1.54
N HIS A 40 10.06 -1.50 1.25
CA HIS A 40 11.15 -1.56 2.23
C HIS A 40 11.80 -0.19 2.34
N LEU A 41 12.41 0.07 3.50
CA LEU A 41 13.23 1.27 3.68
C LEU A 41 14.51 1.11 2.87
N VAL A 42 14.81 2.11 2.03
CA VAL A 42 16.07 2.25 1.30
C VAL A 42 16.81 3.42 1.94
N GLY A 43 17.99 3.15 2.49
CA GLY A 43 18.71 4.14 3.29
C GLY A 43 18.00 4.41 4.62
N ARG A 44 17.78 5.69 4.94
CA ARG A 44 17.13 6.14 6.20
C ARG A 44 15.87 6.98 5.98
N ASP A 45 15.53 7.28 4.73
CA ASP A 45 14.59 8.35 4.40
C ASP A 45 13.78 8.08 3.14
N ALA A 46 13.94 6.92 2.49
CA ALA A 46 13.16 6.56 1.31
C ALA A 46 12.50 5.18 1.47
N PHE A 47 11.31 5.03 0.90
CA PHE A 47 10.60 3.78 0.74
C PHE A 47 10.55 3.39 -0.73
N LYS A 48 10.95 2.16 -1.04
CA LYS A 48 10.83 1.58 -2.37
C LYS A 48 10.05 0.27 -2.29
N GLY A 49 9.15 0.04 -3.23
CA GLY A 49 8.47 -1.24 -3.34
C GLY A 49 7.39 -1.25 -4.39
N SER A 50 6.31 -1.95 -4.07
CA SER A 50 5.19 -2.13 -4.98
C SER A 50 3.86 -1.92 -4.29
N TRP A 51 2.85 -1.63 -5.09
CA TRP A 51 1.45 -1.69 -4.69
C TRP A 51 0.70 -2.65 -5.62
N GLN A 52 -0.29 -3.34 -5.08
CA GLN A 52 -1.25 -4.15 -5.82
C GLN A 52 -2.67 -3.81 -5.37
N MET A 53 -3.60 -3.79 -6.31
CA MET A 53 -5.03 -3.76 -6.05
C MET A 53 -5.53 -5.19 -5.83
N ALA A 54 -6.28 -5.42 -4.76
CA ALA A 54 -7.00 -6.67 -4.56
C ALA A 54 -8.08 -6.80 -5.65
N ALA A 55 -7.93 -7.77 -6.54
CA ALA A 55 -8.99 -8.10 -7.50
C ALA A 55 -10.20 -8.66 -6.73
N GLN A 56 -11.40 -8.23 -7.13
CA GLN A 56 -12.64 -8.81 -6.59
C GLN A 56 -12.93 -10.19 -7.19
N ASP A 57 -12.34 -10.49 -8.36
CA ASP A 57 -12.44 -11.75 -9.08
C ASP A 57 -11.05 -12.39 -9.18
N VAL A 58 -10.93 -13.65 -8.76
CA VAL A 58 -9.70 -14.45 -8.80
C VAL A 58 -9.22 -14.70 -10.23
N LEU A 59 -10.12 -14.66 -11.21
CA LEU A 59 -9.80 -14.89 -12.62
C LEU A 59 -9.44 -13.60 -13.37
N ALA A 60 -9.63 -12.44 -12.75
CA ALA A 60 -9.33 -11.15 -13.36
C ALA A 60 -7.89 -10.69 -13.02
N PRO A 61 -7.21 -10.01 -13.96
CA PRO A 61 -5.90 -9.43 -13.67
C PRO A 61 -6.01 -8.32 -12.62
N SER A 62 -5.09 -8.33 -11.66
CA SER A 62 -4.93 -7.24 -10.69
C SER A 62 -4.12 -6.09 -11.27
N TRP A 63 -4.40 -4.87 -10.82
CA TRP A 63 -3.60 -3.69 -11.14
C TRP A 63 -2.50 -3.51 -10.10
N GLY A 64 -1.37 -2.95 -10.51
CA GLY A 64 -0.27 -2.67 -9.59
C GLY A 64 0.80 -1.79 -10.22
N GLY A 65 1.78 -1.44 -9.41
CA GLY A 65 2.90 -0.63 -9.87
C GLY A 65 3.97 -0.43 -8.80
N SER A 66 4.96 0.36 -9.14
CA SER A 66 6.06 0.70 -8.23
C SER A 66 5.66 1.83 -7.29
N VAL A 67 6.14 1.75 -6.05
CA VAL A 67 6.11 2.85 -5.07
C VAL A 67 7.54 3.32 -4.85
N LEU A 68 7.74 4.64 -4.98
CA LEU A 68 8.94 5.33 -4.51
C LEU A 68 8.47 6.59 -3.77
N CYS A 69 8.81 6.68 -2.49
CA CYS A 69 8.48 7.83 -1.66
C CYS A 69 9.72 8.20 -0.84
N ALA A 70 10.13 9.46 -0.89
CA ALA A 70 11.20 10.00 -0.05
C ALA A 70 10.60 10.96 0.98
N ARG A 71 11.24 11.07 2.14
CA ARG A 71 10.93 12.11 3.11
C ARG A 71 11.11 13.48 2.45
N GLY A 72 10.06 14.30 2.44
CA GLY A 72 10.16 15.68 1.96
C GLY A 72 11.17 16.46 2.81
N GLY A 73 12.09 17.18 2.15
CA GLY A 73 12.97 18.14 2.83
C GLY A 73 12.13 19.26 3.44
N VAL A 74 12.43 19.60 4.70
CA VAL A 74 11.97 20.84 5.33
C VAL A 74 12.85 22.00 4.89
#